data_AF-A0A940NP47-F1
#
_entry.id   AF-A0A940NP47-F1
#
_cell.length_a   1.000
_cell.length_b   1.000
_cell.length_c   1.000
_cell.angle_alpha   90.00
_cell.angle_beta   90.00
_cell.angle_gamma   90.00
#
_symmetry.space_group_name_H-M   'P 1'
#
loop_
_entity.id
_entity.type
_entity.pdbx_description
1 polymer ?
#
loop_
_entity_poly.entity_id
_entity_poly.type
_entity_poly.pdbx_seq_one_letter_code
_entity_poly.pdbx_strand_id
1 'polypeptide(L)'
;MAKPIKQIRRVIPTPEQEREQAITDILTALANNREAVLGTLGIIKQLQDIGVLAALNALLEKRVDVGVIAINQINQPNMHNMIKNGMNAINFLGKVSPDQLQIMLDGVSRGLVRFGEKIDKREKASIWKLGSSIGNDDVKTALVTMLGFLEGMGEVFKEDKQELH
;
A
#
# COMPACT_ATOMS: atom_id res chain seq x y z
N MET A 1 -19.07 -5.63 75.36
CA MET A 1 -19.54 -4.70 74.32
C MET A 1 -18.39 -3.79 73.92
N ALA A 2 -17.95 -3.79 72.66
CA ALA A 2 -16.83 -2.97 72.19
C ALA A 2 -17.33 -1.58 71.73
N LYS A 3 -16.62 -0.50 72.12
CA LYS A 3 -16.96 0.88 71.77
C LYS A 3 -16.64 1.15 70.28
N PRO A 4 -17.47 1.94 69.56
CA PRO A 4 -17.26 2.18 68.14
C PRO A 4 -16.08 3.15 67.93
N ILE A 5 -15.17 2.80 67.01
CA ILE A 5 -14.08 3.68 66.57
C ILE A 5 -14.71 4.80 65.73
N LYS A 6 -14.74 6.02 66.28
CA LYS A 6 -15.17 7.23 65.60
C LYS A 6 -13.97 8.11 65.29
N GLN A 7 -13.22 7.77 64.24
CA GLN A 7 -12.48 8.74 63.41
C GLN A 7 -11.67 7.98 62.37
N ILE A 8 -12.17 7.94 61.14
CA ILE A 8 -11.33 7.64 59.98
C ILE A 8 -10.64 8.96 59.63
N ARG A 9 -9.38 9.13 60.01
CA ARG A 9 -8.56 10.26 59.55
C ARG A 9 -8.20 9.99 58.08
N ARG A 10 -8.84 10.73 57.17
CA ARG A 10 -8.47 10.74 55.76
C ARG A 10 -7.17 11.51 55.63
N VAL A 11 -6.06 10.79 55.42
CA VAL A 11 -4.77 11.40 55.11
C VAL A 11 -4.87 11.86 53.65
N ILE A 12 -5.02 13.17 53.45
CA ILE A 12 -4.95 13.78 52.12
C ILE A 12 -3.47 14.03 51.88
N PRO A 13 -2.84 13.33 50.93
CA PRO A 13 -1.41 13.51 50.67
C PRO A 13 -1.16 14.95 50.23
N THR A 14 -0.06 15.51 50.73
CA THR A 14 0.40 16.83 50.33
C THR A 14 0.95 16.78 48.90
N PRO A 15 0.99 17.90 48.16
CA PRO A 15 1.52 17.93 46.79
C PRO A 15 2.96 17.39 46.66
N GLU A 16 3.76 17.56 47.72
CA GLU A 16 5.11 16.99 47.79
C GLU A 16 5.09 15.47 47.92
N GLN A 17 4.20 14.93 48.76
CA GLN A 17 4.01 13.48 48.91
C GLN A 17 3.47 12.83 47.62
N GLU A 18 2.56 13.49 46.90
CA GLU A 18 2.07 12.99 45.60
C GLU A 18 3.19 12.98 44.56
N ARG A 19 4.06 13.99 44.57
CA ARG A 19 5.21 14.06 43.66
C ARG A 19 6.25 12.98 43.97
N GLU A 20 6.56 12.75 45.25
CA GLU A 20 7.46 11.67 45.66
C GLU A 20 6.90 10.28 45.31
N GLN A 21 5.59 10.08 45.52
CA GLN A 21 4.92 8.85 45.15
C GLN A 21 4.99 8.61 43.63
N ALA A 22 4.67 9.64 42.82
CA ALA A 22 4.73 9.54 41.36
C ALA A 22 6.14 9.24 40.83
N ILE A 23 7.18 9.85 41.41
CA ILE A 23 8.58 9.55 41.06
C ILE A 23 8.91 8.10 41.42
N THR A 24 8.49 7.65 42.60
CA THR A 24 8.73 6.27 43.07
C THR A 24 8.03 5.25 42.17
N ASP A 25 6.81 5.53 41.74
CA ASP A 25 6.03 4.67 40.85
C ASP A 25 6.68 4.58 39.46
N ILE A 26 7.14 5.70 38.91
CA ILE A 26 7.89 5.73 37.64
C ILE A 26 9.19 4.95 37.75
N LEU A 27 9.97 5.17 38.82
CA LEU A 27 11.21 4.44 39.06
C LEU A 27 10.98 2.93 39.17
N THR A 28 9.92 2.53 39.88
CA THR A 28 9.54 1.12 40.04
C THR A 28 9.11 0.52 38.70
N ALA A 29 8.31 1.23 37.90
CA ALA A 29 7.89 0.78 36.58
C ALA A 29 9.09 0.63 35.63
N LEU A 30 10.03 1.57 35.63
CA LEU A 30 11.25 1.49 34.82
C LEU A 30 12.18 0.36 35.30
N ALA A 31 12.32 0.16 36.61
CA ALA A 31 13.15 -0.91 37.19
C ALA A 31 12.59 -2.30 36.84
N ASN A 32 11.27 -2.48 36.94
CA ASN A 32 10.61 -3.74 36.60
C ASN A 32 10.64 -4.05 35.10
N ASN A 33 10.77 -3.03 34.24
CA ASN A 33 10.82 -3.16 32.79
C ASN A 33 12.20 -2.85 32.20
N ARG A 34 13.27 -3.03 32.98
CA ARG A 34 14.63 -2.62 32.63
C ARG A 34 15.07 -3.09 31.24
N GLU A 35 14.80 -4.35 30.89
CA GLU A 35 15.21 -4.92 29.61
C GLU A 35 14.49 -4.26 28.42
N ALA A 36 13.18 -4.07 28.53
CA ALA A 36 12.38 -3.37 27.51
C ALA A 36 12.80 -1.90 27.35
N VAL A 37 13.10 -1.23 28.46
CA VAL A 37 13.61 0.16 28.46
C VAL A 37 14.97 0.24 27.76
N LEU A 38 15.91 -0.64 28.11
CA LEU A 38 17.24 -0.69 27.48
C LEU A 38 17.15 -1.07 26.00
N GLY A 39 16.28 -2.00 25.64
CA GLY A 39 16.03 -2.38 24.24
C GLY A 39 15.49 -1.20 23.42
N THR A 40 14.51 -0.46 23.97
CA THR A 40 13.95 0.73 23.31
C THR A 40 14.99 1.83 23.16
N LEU A 41 15.79 2.09 24.20
CA LEU A 41 16.91 3.04 24.13
C LEU A 41 17.95 2.62 23.09
N GLY A 42 18.21 1.31 22.95
CA GLY A 42 19.07 0.76 21.91
C GLY A 42 18.53 1.05 20.51
N ILE A 43 17.24 0.85 20.27
CA ILE A 43 16.58 1.17 19.00
C ILE A 43 16.66 2.68 18.72
N ILE A 44 16.30 3.52 19.70
CA ILE A 44 16.40 4.98 19.58
C ILE A 44 17.83 5.40 19.24
N LYS A 45 18.83 4.80 19.89
CA LYS A 45 20.25 5.07 19.60
C LYS A 45 20.62 4.65 18.18
N GLN A 46 20.23 3.46 17.73
CA GLN A 46 20.48 3.03 16.37
C GLN A 46 19.84 3.98 15.35
N LEU A 47 18.59 4.42 15.59
CA LEU A 47 17.89 5.39 14.75
C LEU A 47 18.57 6.77 14.78
N GLN A 48 19.16 7.17 15.90
CA GLN A 48 19.99 8.38 15.99
C GLN A 48 21.28 8.23 15.17
N ASP A 49 21.98 7.11 15.31
CA ASP A 49 23.28 6.85 14.69
C ASP A 49 23.19 6.79 13.16
N ILE A 50 22.10 6.24 12.61
CA ILE A 50 21.82 6.25 11.16
C ILE A 50 21.16 7.56 10.68
N GLY A 51 21.00 8.55 11.56
CA GLY A 51 20.48 9.88 11.21
C GLY A 51 18.96 9.97 11.01
N VAL A 52 18.19 8.91 11.29
CA VAL A 52 16.73 8.90 11.14
C VAL A 52 16.06 9.90 12.07
N LEU A 53 16.47 9.95 13.34
CA LEU A 53 15.89 10.90 14.30
C LEU A 53 16.22 12.36 13.93
N ALA A 54 17.43 12.60 13.42
CA ALA A 54 17.83 13.92 12.93
C ALA A 54 17.03 14.34 11.69
N ALA A 55 16.82 13.41 10.75
CA ALA A 55 15.98 13.65 9.57
C ALA A 55 14.52 13.92 9.95
N LEU A 56 13.95 13.14 10.89
CA LEU A 56 12.59 13.37 11.40
C LEU A 56 12.46 14.73 12.08
N ASN A 57 13.42 15.11 12.93
CA ASN A 57 13.43 16.43 13.56
C ASN A 57 13.52 17.56 12.53
N ALA A 58 14.41 17.44 11.53
CA ALA A 58 14.54 18.44 10.46
C ALA A 58 13.26 18.56 9.62
N LEU A 59 12.58 17.44 9.34
CA LEU A 59 11.28 17.43 8.66
C LEU A 59 10.18 18.11 9.50
N LEU A 60 10.13 17.86 10.82
CA LEU A 60 9.16 18.46 11.73
C LEU A 60 9.38 19.97 11.93
N GLU A 61 10.65 20.37 12.02
CA GLU A 61 11.03 21.78 12.10
C GLU A 61 10.59 22.54 10.84
N LYS A 62 10.75 21.91 9.67
CA LYS A 62 10.32 22.45 8.37
C LYS A 62 8.96 21.94 7.88
N ARG A 63 8.09 21.48 8.78
CA ARG A 63 6.81 20.82 8.43
C ARG A 63 5.94 21.63 7.45
N VAL A 64 5.92 22.96 7.61
CA VAL A 64 5.12 23.85 6.77
C VAL A 64 5.74 23.96 5.38
N ASP A 65 7.04 24.23 5.28
CA ASP A 65 7.73 24.39 4.00
C ASP A 65 7.74 23.08 3.20
N VAL A 66 8.07 21.96 3.86
CA VAL A 66 8.07 20.62 3.25
C VAL A 66 6.65 20.24 2.82
N GLY A 67 5.64 20.53 3.65
CA GLY A 67 4.24 20.31 3.33
C GLY A 67 3.78 21.12 2.12
N VAL A 68 4.14 22.41 2.05
CA VAL A 68 3.83 23.30 0.92
C VAL A 68 4.51 22.82 -0.36
N ILE A 69 5.79 22.40 -0.30
CA ILE A 69 6.50 21.85 -1.46
C ILE A 69 5.83 20.56 -1.94
N ALA A 70 5.49 19.64 -1.02
CA ALA A 70 4.83 18.39 -1.36
C ALA A 70 3.45 18.62 -1.98
N ILE A 71 2.64 19.52 -1.41
CA ILE A 71 1.32 19.89 -1.95
C ILE A 71 1.47 20.55 -3.31
N ASN A 72 2.42 21.47 -3.49
CA ASN A 72 2.67 22.10 -4.78
C ASN A 72 3.12 21.08 -5.84
N GLN A 73 3.91 20.08 -5.46
CA GLN A 73 4.34 18.99 -6.34
C GLN A 73 3.16 18.07 -6.73
N ILE A 74 2.25 17.82 -5.79
CA ILE A 74 1.00 17.06 -6.03
C ILE A 74 0.00 17.85 -6.89
N ASN A 75 -0.04 19.17 -6.72
CA ASN A 75 -0.91 20.05 -7.49
C ASN A 75 -0.38 20.33 -8.91
N GLN A 76 0.79 19.80 -9.28
CA GLN A 76 1.23 19.86 -10.67
C GLN A 76 0.23 19.11 -11.56
N PRO A 77 -0.16 19.65 -12.73
CA PRO A 77 -1.14 19.01 -13.62
C PRO A 77 -0.79 17.56 -13.98
N ASN A 78 0.50 17.27 -14.17
CA ASN A 78 1.00 15.93 -14.46
C ASN A 78 0.73 14.94 -13.31
N MET A 79 0.81 15.42 -12.07
CA MET A 79 0.61 14.60 -10.88
C MET A 79 -0.88 14.31 -10.64
N HIS A 80 -1.77 15.26 -10.97
CA HIS A 80 -3.21 15.04 -10.91
C HIS A 80 -3.64 13.87 -11.82
N ASN A 81 -3.15 13.85 -13.06
CA ASN A 81 -3.45 12.77 -14.00
C ASN A 81 -2.85 11.43 -13.55
N MET A 82 -1.64 11.44 -13.00
CA MET A 82 -1.00 10.24 -12.46
C MET A 82 -1.80 9.65 -11.29
N ILE A 83 -2.22 10.48 -10.35
CA ILE A 83 -3.05 10.07 -9.21
C ILE A 83 -4.39 9.53 -9.70
N LYS A 84 -5.07 10.26 -10.59
CA LYS A 84 -6.35 9.85 -11.17
C LYS A 84 -6.24 8.50 -11.88
N ASN A 85 -5.20 8.33 -12.71
CA ASN A 85 -4.95 7.07 -13.41
C ASN A 85 -4.60 5.93 -12.45
N GLY A 86 -3.80 6.20 -11.41
CA GLY A 86 -3.46 5.21 -10.39
C GLY A 86 -4.69 4.75 -9.60
N MET A 87 -5.56 5.68 -9.17
CA MET A 87 -6.82 5.36 -8.51
C MET A 87 -7.75 4.56 -9.43
N ASN A 88 -7.85 4.94 -10.71
CA ASN A 88 -8.64 4.21 -11.69
C ASN A 88 -8.11 2.78 -11.90
N ALA A 89 -6.78 2.60 -11.93
CA ALA A 89 -6.15 1.29 -12.05
C ALA A 89 -6.42 0.41 -10.82
N ILE A 90 -6.33 0.97 -9.60
CA ILE A 90 -6.67 0.26 -8.36
C ILE A 90 -8.14 -0.14 -8.36
N ASN A 91 -9.05 0.78 -8.74
CA ASN A 91 -10.47 0.49 -8.83
C ASN A 91 -10.78 -0.59 -9.87
N PHE A 92 -10.12 -0.54 -11.03
CA PHE A 92 -10.22 -1.59 -12.04
C PHE A 92 -9.76 -2.94 -11.48
N LEU A 93 -8.58 -3.01 -10.87
CA LEU A 93 -8.07 -4.25 -10.27
C LEU A 93 -8.99 -4.79 -9.17
N GLY A 94 -9.65 -3.92 -8.40
CA GLY A 94 -10.63 -4.32 -7.39
C GLY A 94 -11.95 -4.86 -7.97
N LYS A 95 -12.30 -4.51 -9.21
CA LYS A 95 -13.51 -5.00 -9.90
C LYS A 95 -13.29 -6.33 -10.63
N VAL A 96 -12.05 -6.61 -11.03
CA VAL A 96 -11.70 -7.89 -11.69
C VAL A 96 -11.63 -8.98 -10.62
N SER A 97 -12.29 -10.13 -10.86
CA SER A 97 -12.19 -11.24 -9.91
C SER A 97 -10.77 -11.83 -9.89
N PRO A 98 -10.28 -12.30 -8.73
CA PRO A 98 -8.94 -12.90 -8.63
C PRO A 98 -8.69 -14.03 -9.63
N ASP A 99 -9.68 -14.89 -9.83
CA ASP A 99 -9.60 -16.03 -10.75
C ASP A 99 -9.45 -15.57 -12.22
N GLN A 100 -10.22 -14.55 -12.63
CA GLN A 100 -10.11 -13.98 -13.98
C GLN A 100 -8.76 -13.32 -14.20
N LEU A 101 -8.30 -12.54 -13.22
CA LEU A 101 -6.99 -11.91 -13.28
C LEU A 101 -5.87 -12.95 -13.41
N GLN A 102 -5.94 -14.03 -12.64
CA GLN A 102 -4.95 -15.12 -12.70
C GLN A 102 -4.93 -15.79 -14.08
N ILE A 103 -6.09 -16.11 -14.65
CA ILE A 103 -6.20 -16.69 -16.01
C ILE A 103 -5.57 -15.76 -17.05
N MET A 104 -5.83 -14.46 -16.98
CA MET A 104 -5.26 -13.49 -17.91
C MET A 104 -3.74 -13.38 -17.78
N LEU A 105 -3.23 -13.31 -16.55
CA LEU A 105 -1.79 -13.24 -16.28
C LEU A 105 -1.06 -14.50 -16.74
N ASP A 106 -1.63 -15.68 -16.50
CA ASP A 106 -1.10 -16.95 -16.99
C ASP A 106 -1.07 -17.01 -18.52
N GLY A 107 -2.13 -16.53 -19.18
CA GLY A 107 -2.19 -16.43 -20.64
C GLY A 107 -1.10 -15.52 -21.20
N VAL A 108 -0.90 -14.34 -20.62
CA VAL A 108 0.16 -13.40 -21.00
C VAL A 108 1.55 -14.01 -20.79
N SER A 109 1.78 -14.63 -19.64
CA SER A 109 3.05 -15.29 -19.30
C SER A 109 3.41 -16.39 -20.32
N ARG A 110 2.47 -17.29 -20.62
CA ARG A 110 2.65 -18.35 -21.63
C ARG A 110 2.85 -17.78 -23.03
N GLY A 111 2.17 -16.68 -23.36
CA GLY A 111 2.34 -15.95 -24.62
C GLY A 111 3.77 -15.40 -24.78
N LEU A 112 4.32 -14.78 -23.72
CA LEU A 112 5.68 -14.25 -23.71
C LEU A 112 6.74 -15.36 -23.87
N VAL A 113 6.55 -16.51 -23.21
CA VAL A 113 7.43 -17.68 -23.39
C VAL A 113 7.40 -18.15 -24.85
N ARG A 114 6.22 -18.38 -25.42
CA ARG A 114 6.08 -18.80 -26.83
C ARG A 114 6.63 -17.75 -27.80
N PHE A 115 6.56 -16.46 -27.47
CA PHE A 115 7.14 -15.38 -28.26
C PHE A 115 8.67 -15.44 -28.26
N GLY A 116 9.30 -15.60 -27.08
CA GLY A 116 10.75 -15.76 -26.94
C GLY A 116 11.28 -16.96 -27.74
N GLU A 117 10.63 -18.13 -27.60
CA GLU A 117 11.02 -19.35 -28.32
C GLU A 117 11.00 -19.20 -29.85
N LYS A 118 10.09 -18.38 -30.39
CA LYS A 118 9.98 -18.13 -31.85
C LYS A 118 11.03 -17.15 -32.35
N ILE A 119 11.40 -16.16 -31.53
CA ILE A 119 12.49 -15.23 -31.82
C ILE A 119 13.81 -15.99 -31.89
N ASP A 120 14.10 -16.84 -30.90
CA ASP A 120 15.35 -17.60 -30.84
C ASP A 120 15.53 -18.54 -32.04
N LYS A 121 14.43 -19.10 -32.55
CA LYS A 121 14.44 -19.98 -33.72
C LYS A 121 14.55 -19.25 -35.06
N ARG A 122 14.62 -17.91 -35.08
CA ARG A 122 14.54 -17.04 -36.28
C ARG A 122 13.46 -17.48 -37.26
N GLU A 123 12.32 -17.91 -36.72
CA GLU A 123 11.28 -18.54 -37.53
C GLU A 123 10.57 -17.44 -38.34
N LYS A 124 10.84 -17.35 -39.65
CA LYS A 124 10.18 -16.36 -40.52
C LYS A 124 8.68 -16.62 -40.50
N ALA A 125 7.90 -15.62 -40.11
CA ALA A 125 6.45 -15.65 -40.22
C ALA A 125 6.06 -15.80 -41.70
N SER A 126 5.64 -17.01 -42.09
CA SER A 126 5.10 -17.28 -43.43
C SER A 126 3.58 -17.14 -43.37
N ILE A 127 2.99 -16.46 -44.36
CA ILE A 127 1.53 -16.26 -44.49
C ILE A 127 0.80 -17.62 -44.49
N TRP A 128 1.43 -18.66 -45.04
CA TRP A 128 0.92 -20.03 -45.01
C TRP A 128 0.89 -20.61 -43.59
N LYS A 129 1.93 -20.37 -42.78
CA LYS A 129 1.96 -20.75 -41.36
C LYS A 129 0.88 -20.02 -40.57
N LEU A 130 0.64 -18.74 -40.83
CA LEU A 130 -0.43 -17.97 -40.19
C LEU A 130 -1.81 -18.56 -40.51
N GLY A 131 -2.09 -18.85 -41.80
CA GLY A 131 -3.33 -19.50 -42.20
C GLY A 131 -3.54 -20.87 -41.56
N SER A 132 -2.48 -21.70 -41.51
CA SER A 132 -2.55 -23.00 -40.82
C SER A 132 -2.68 -22.91 -39.29
N SER A 133 -2.18 -21.82 -38.68
CA SER A 133 -2.26 -21.60 -37.23
C SER A 133 -3.68 -21.29 -36.76
N ILE A 134 -4.51 -20.69 -37.61
CA ILE A 134 -5.94 -20.45 -37.32
C ILE A 134 -6.70 -21.77 -37.16
N GLY A 135 -6.21 -22.87 -37.78
CA GLY A 135 -6.77 -24.20 -37.60
C GLY A 135 -6.51 -24.82 -36.22
N ASN A 136 -5.59 -24.26 -35.43
CA ASN A 136 -5.25 -24.75 -34.09
C ASN A 136 -6.30 -24.29 -33.06
N ASP A 137 -6.78 -25.21 -32.22
CA ASP A 137 -7.84 -24.93 -31.25
C ASP A 137 -7.44 -23.90 -30.18
N ASP A 138 -6.16 -23.85 -29.77
CA ASP A 138 -5.63 -22.80 -28.87
C ASP A 138 -5.81 -21.41 -29.49
N VAL A 139 -5.48 -21.29 -30.79
CA VAL A 139 -5.53 -20.02 -31.52
C VAL A 139 -6.98 -19.59 -31.75
N LYS A 140 -7.86 -20.53 -32.12
CA LYS A 140 -9.31 -20.24 -32.25
C LYS A 140 -9.89 -19.74 -30.93
N THR A 141 -9.55 -20.39 -29.82
CA THR A 141 -10.05 -20.02 -28.50
C THR A 141 -9.62 -18.61 -28.15
N ALA A 142 -8.33 -18.26 -28.33
CA ALA A 142 -7.83 -16.91 -28.10
C ALA A 142 -8.50 -15.86 -28.99
N LEU A 143 -8.76 -16.18 -30.27
CA LEU A 143 -9.45 -15.29 -31.20
C LEU A 143 -10.89 -15.04 -30.77
N VAL A 144 -11.65 -16.07 -30.41
CA VAL A 144 -13.03 -15.94 -29.92
C VAL A 144 -13.08 -15.12 -28.65
N THR A 145 -12.17 -15.37 -27.69
CA THR A 145 -12.07 -14.59 -26.46
C THR A 145 -11.73 -13.12 -26.76
N MET A 146 -10.82 -12.86 -27.69
CA MET A 146 -10.48 -11.50 -28.10
C MET A 146 -11.66 -10.79 -28.76
N LEU A 147 -12.44 -11.48 -29.59
CA LEU A 147 -13.66 -10.92 -30.17
C LEU A 147 -14.67 -10.51 -29.09
N GLY A 148 -14.92 -11.38 -28.10
CA GLY A 148 -15.81 -11.03 -26.97
C GLY A 148 -15.29 -9.84 -26.14
N PHE A 149 -13.97 -9.73 -25.96
CA PHE A 149 -13.37 -8.54 -25.34
C PHE A 149 -13.60 -7.27 -26.16
N LEU A 150 -13.42 -7.34 -27.48
CA LEU A 150 -13.66 -6.21 -28.39
C LEU A 150 -15.14 -5.80 -28.41
N GLU A 151 -16.06 -6.76 -28.32
CA GLU A 151 -17.51 -6.51 -28.22
C GLU A 151 -17.84 -5.71 -26.96
N GLY A 152 -17.36 -6.15 -25.78
CA GLY A 152 -17.58 -5.44 -24.51
C GLY A 152 -16.97 -4.02 -24.48
N MET A 153 -15.80 -3.82 -25.09
CA MET A 153 -15.26 -2.45 -25.26
C MET A 153 -16.16 -1.59 -26.16
N GLY A 154 -16.70 -2.18 -27.23
CA GLY A 154 -17.57 -1.51 -28.17
C GLY A 154 -18.92 -1.09 -27.56
N GLU A 155 -19.42 -1.81 -26.55
CA GLU A 155 -20.60 -1.44 -25.78
C GLU A 155 -20.37 -0.13 -25.01
N VAL A 156 -19.28 -0.05 -24.24
CA VAL A 156 -18.92 1.15 -23.46
C VAL A 156 -18.76 2.39 -24.36
N PHE A 157 -18.11 2.24 -25.52
CA PHE A 157 -17.94 3.36 -26.46
C PHE A 157 -19.25 3.84 -27.09
N LYS A 158 -20.25 2.97 -27.21
CA LYS A 158 -21.58 3.37 -27.71
C LYS A 158 -22.38 4.09 -26.64
N GLU A 159 -22.31 3.64 -25.39
CA GLU A 159 -22.96 4.29 -24.24
C GLU A 159 -22.42 5.69 -23.99
N ASP A 160 -21.10 5.86 -23.97
CA ASP A 160 -20.45 7.18 -23.78
C ASP A 160 -20.83 8.18 -24.88
N LYS A 161 -21.04 7.68 -26.11
CA LYS A 161 -21.48 8.49 -27.25
C LYS A 161 -22.95 8.91 -27.17
N GLN A 162 -23.78 8.22 -26.40
CA GLN A 162 -25.19 8.57 -26.18
C GLN A 162 -25.36 9.62 -25.08
N GLU A 163 -24.46 9.68 -24.09
CA GLU A 163 -24.49 10.72 -23.04
C GLU A 163 -23.94 12.08 -23.51
N LEU A 164 -23.26 12.13 -24.66
CA LEU A 164 -22.70 13.34 -25.27
C LEU A 164 -23.65 14.03 -26.28
N HIS A 165 -24.87 13.52 -26.48
CA HIS A 165 -25.91 14.08 -27.36
C HIS A 165 -27.20 14.38 -26.60
#